data_AF-A0A950ZA63-F1
#
_entry.id   AF-A0A950ZA63-F1
#
_cell.length_a   1.000
_cell.length_b   1.000
_cell.length_c   1.000
_cell.angle_alpha   90.00
_cell.angle_beta   90.00
_cell.angle_gamma   90.00
#
_symmetry.space_group_name_H-M   'P 1'
#
loop_
_entity.id
_entity.type
_entity.pdbx_description
1 polymer ?
#
loop_
_entity_poly.entity_id
_entity_poly.type
_entity_poly.pdbx_seq_one_letter_code
_entity_poly.pdbx_strand_id
1 'polypeptide(L)' 'GYPACPDLEDQAGIWKLLQPEDIGIQLTEGFMMDPEASVSAIVFHHPDAVYFSVES' A
#
# COMPACT_ATOMS: atom_id res chain seq x y z
N GLY A 1 0.79 8.35 -0.03
CA GLY A 1 1.16 7.47 1.08
C GLY A 1 0.47 7.91 2.35
N TYR A 2 0.33 6.97 3.29
CA TYR A 2 -0.03 7.32 4.67
C TYR A 2 1.20 7.96 5.35
N PRO A 3 1.07 8.74 6.43
CA PRO A 3 2.25 9.30 7.12
C PRO A 3 3.28 8.26 7.56
N ALA A 4 2.84 7.01 7.77
CA ALA A 4 3.68 5.86 8.08
C ALA A 4 4.40 5.24 6.86
N CYS A 5 3.84 5.45 5.66
CA CYS A 5 4.35 4.96 4.37
C CYS A 5 4.10 6.06 3.32
N PRO A 6 4.92 7.13 3.30
CA PRO A 6 4.67 8.30 2.48
C PRO A 6 4.84 7.99 0.98
N ASP A 7 5.78 7.10 0.67
CA ASP A 7 6.19 6.74 -0.68
C ASP A 7 5.17 5.81 -1.34
N LEU A 8 4.68 6.21 -2.52
CA LEU A 8 3.74 5.39 -3.29
C LEU A 8 4.44 4.19 -3.93
N GLU A 9 5.75 4.26 -4.18
CA GLU A 9 6.54 3.18 -4.77
C GLU A 9 6.53 1.89 -3.93
N ASP A 10 6.35 2.00 -2.61
CA ASP A 10 6.23 0.86 -1.69
C ASP A 10 5.05 -0.08 -2.06
N GLN A 11 4.05 0.43 -2.78
CA GLN A 11 2.96 -0.40 -3.29
C GLN A 11 3.43 -1.48 -4.26
N ALA A 12 4.56 -1.29 -4.95
CA ALA A 12 5.13 -2.32 -5.82
C ALA A 12 5.50 -3.60 -5.06
N GLY A 13 5.95 -3.46 -3.81
CA GLY A 13 6.23 -4.59 -2.92
C GLY A 13 4.95 -5.37 -2.58
N ILE A 14 3.88 -4.65 -2.27
CA ILE A 14 2.55 -5.22 -2.00
C ILE A 14 2.03 -5.96 -3.25
N TRP A 15 2.15 -5.34 -4.43
CA TRP A 15 1.71 -5.91 -5.71
C TRP A 15 2.41 -7.23 -6.02
N LYS A 16 3.73 -7.28 -5.84
CA LYS A 16 4.52 -8.51 -6.02
C LYS A 16 4.06 -9.66 -5.11
N LEU A 17 3.56 -9.35 -3.92
CA LEU A 17 3.16 -10.35 -2.92
C LEU A 17 1.72 -10.82 -3.09
N LEU A 18 0.79 -9.89 -3.36
CA LEU A 18 -0.64 -10.17 -3.34
C LEU A 18 -1.25 -10.46 -4.72
N GLN A 19 -0.56 -10.05 -5.80
CA GLN A 19 -1.06 -10.15 -7.18
C GLN A 19 -2.52 -9.65 -7.34
N PRO A 20 -2.83 -8.39 -6.96
CA PRO A 20 -4.19 -7.84 -7.02
C PRO A 20 -4.79 -7.81 -8.44
N GLU A 21 -3.95 -7.98 -9.46
CA GLU A 21 -4.37 -8.07 -10.86
C GLU A 21 -5.36 -9.22 -11.10
N ASP A 22 -5.26 -10.30 -10.31
CA ASP A 22 -6.17 -11.46 -10.38
C ASP A 22 -7.62 -11.09 -10.01
N ILE A 23 -7.80 -10.01 -9.24
CA ILE A 23 -9.11 -9.45 -8.88
C ILE A 23 -9.43 -8.16 -9.64
N GLY A 24 -8.63 -7.84 -10.67
CA GLY A 24 -8.86 -6.71 -11.56
C GLY A 24 -8.35 -5.36 -11.07
N ILE A 25 -7.51 -5.33 -10.03
CA ILE A 25 -6.89 -4.09 -9.54
C ILE A 25 -5.48 -3.97 -10.12
N GLN A 26 -5.19 -2.84 -10.76
CA GLN A 26 -3.93 -2.55 -11.44
C GLN A 26 -3.15 -1.46 -10.73
N LEU A 27 -1.83 -1.44 -10.92
CA LEU A 27 -0.95 -0.37 -10.47
C LEU A 27 -0.54 0.47 -11.67
N THR A 28 -0.83 1.77 -11.63
CA THR A 28 -0.44 2.72 -12.68
C THR A 28 1.07 3.01 -12.64
N GLU A 29 1.60 3.66 -13.68
CA GLU A 29 3.01 4.11 -13.71
C GLU A 29 3.38 5.05 -12.53
N GLY A 30 2.39 5.77 -11.98
CA GLY A 30 2.56 6.60 -10.80
C GLY A 30 2.33 5.90 -9.47
N PHE A 31 2.29 4.56 -9.44
CA PHE A 31 2.03 3.73 -8.26
C PHE A 31 0.70 4.00 -7.56
N MET A 32 -0.28 4.54 -8.30
CA MET A 32 -1.67 4.66 -7.85
C MET A 32 -2.46 3.42 -8.26
N MET A 33 -3.46 3.06 -7.47
CA MET A 33 -4.34 1.91 -7.73
C MET A 33 -5.43 2.30 -8.74
N ASP A 34 -5.72 1.41 -9.69
CA ASP A 34 -6.81 1.51 -10.65
C ASP A 34 -7.70 0.25 -10.55
N PRO A 35 -8.98 0.35 -10.20
CA PRO A 35 -9.77 1.57 -10.00
C PRO A 35 -9.34 2.40 -8.79
N GLU A 36 -9.52 3.73 -8.86
CA GLU A 36 -9.16 4.68 -7.79
C GLU A 36 -9.87 4.36 -6.46
N ALA A 37 -11.08 3.78 -6.53
CA ALA A 37 -11.83 3.29 -5.38
C ALA A 37 -11.28 1.96 -4.80
N SER A 38 -9.95 1.87 -4.64
CA SER A 38 -9.24 0.71 -4.09
C SER A 38 -8.43 1.11 -2.87
N VAL A 39 -8.26 0.19 -1.92
CA VAL A 39 -7.46 0.40 -0.70
C VAL A 39 -6.54 -0.80 -0.50
N SER A 40 -5.25 -0.54 -0.34
CA SER A 40 -4.24 -1.49 0.11
C SER A 40 -3.87 -1.21 1.58
N ALA A 41 -3.55 -2.25 2.35
CA ALA A 41 -3.16 -2.10 3.74
C ALA A 41 -2.21 -3.22 4.18
N ILE A 42 -1.29 -2.88 5.08
CA ILE A 42 -0.47 -3.85 5.81
C ILE A 42 -1.05 -3.97 7.22
N VAL A 43 -1.35 -5.19 7.65
CA VAL A 43 -1.98 -5.46 8.95
C VAL A 43 -0.95 -6.09 9.89
N PHE A 44 -0.70 -5.44 11.03
CA PHE A 44 0.18 -5.93 12.08
C PHE A 44 -0.65 -6.36 13.30
N HIS A 45 -0.37 -7.54 13.85
CA HIS A 45 -1.10 -8.06 15.02
C HIS A 45 -0.43 -7.73 16.36
N HIS A 46 0.78 -7.18 16.35
CA HIS A 46 1.57 -7.00 17.56
C HIS A 46 0.89 -6.01 18.51
N PRO A 47 0.78 -6.29 19.83
CA PRO A 47 0.06 -5.43 20.77
C PRO A 47 0.63 -4.01 20.87
N ASP A 48 1.93 -3.86 20.63
CA ASP A 48 2.62 -2.57 20.65
C ASP A 48 2.64 -1.87 19.27
N ALA A 49 1.99 -2.43 18.25
CA ALA A 49 1.94 -1.80 16.93
C ALA A 49 1.07 -0.54 16.97
N VAL A 50 1.65 0.58 16.57
CA VAL A 50 0.98 1.89 16.53
C VAL A 50 1.23 2.57 15.20
N TYR A 51 0.29 3.41 14.76
CA TYR A 51 0.54 4.33 13.64
C TYR A 51 1.50 5.42 14.10
N PHE A 52 2.58 5.64 13.36
CA PHE A 52 3.51 6.73 13.56
C PHE A 52 3.82 7.39 12.22
N SER A 53 4.19 8.67 12.25
CA SER A 53 4.64 9.39 11.06
C SER A 53 6.15 9.20 10.90
N VAL A 54 6.60 8.90 9.69
CA VAL A 54 8.03 8.94 9.35
C VAL A 54 8.35 10.39 8.99
N GLU A 55 8.97 11.13 9.90
CA GLU A 55 9.53 12.45 9.55
C GLU A 55 10.69 12.23 8.57
N SER A 56 10.60 12.86 7.40
CA SER A 56 11.64 12.85 6.35
C SER A 56 12.64 13.98 6.55
#